data_AF-A0A3P6E9U1-F1
#
_entry.id   AF-A0A3P6E9U1-F1
#
_cell.length_a   1.000
_cell.length_b   1.000
_cell.length_c   1.000
_cell.angle_alpha   90.00
_cell.angle_beta   90.00
_cell.angle_gamma   90.00
#
_symmetry.space_group_name_H-M   'P 1'
#
loop_
_entity.id
_entity.type
_entity.pdbx_description
1 polymer ?
#
loop_
_entity_poly.entity_id
_entity_poly.type
_entity_poly.pdbx_seq_one_letter_code
_entity_poly.pdbx_strand_id
1 'polypeptide(L)'
;MATILETTVELKSSPGKFLDMFIGKQQFEVSSICPSYIQGCELREGEMGQVGSIVVWRYVHGKWGGKNDNGDDRLNRSGEQPGDVQVTSKEGDVGSVAHWHFQYVKINEKVADPESLLQFAVEVSKEIDAHLFSW
;
A
#
# COMPACT_ATOMS: atom_id res chain seq x y z
N MET A 1 -2.00 -20.77 -8.98
CA MET A 1 -2.47 -20.51 -7.60
C MET A 1 -2.04 -19.11 -7.23
N ALA A 2 -2.91 -18.31 -6.58
CA ALA A 2 -2.50 -16.99 -6.08
C ALA A 2 -1.53 -17.20 -4.91
N THR A 3 -0.43 -16.45 -4.92
CA THR A 3 0.57 -16.47 -3.85
C THR A 3 0.32 -15.27 -2.93
N ILE A 4 0.53 -15.46 -1.63
CA ILE A 4 0.38 -14.42 -0.62
C ILE A 4 1.77 -13.84 -0.35
N LEU A 5 1.87 -12.52 -0.41
CA LEU A 5 3.00 -11.74 0.08
C LEU A 5 2.56 -11.05 1.37
N GLU A 6 3.34 -11.14 2.43
CA GLU A 6 3.02 -10.48 3.69
C GLU A 6 4.22 -9.72 4.27
N THR A 7 3.95 -8.60 4.93
CA THR A 7 4.95 -7.85 5.71
C THR A 7 4.31 -7.22 6.93
N THR A 8 5.12 -7.04 7.97
CA THR A 8 4.70 -6.44 9.22
C THR A 8 5.49 -5.15 9.45
N VAL A 9 4.79 -4.08 9.80
CA VAL A 9 5.37 -2.76 10.05
C VAL A 9 5.01 -2.31 11.45
N GLU A 10 6.03 -1.97 12.24
CA GLU A 10 5.84 -1.36 13.55
C GLU A 10 5.60 0.15 13.41
N LEU A 11 4.54 0.63 14.04
CA LEU A 11 4.06 2.01 13.98
C LEU A 11 4.04 2.60 15.39
N LYS A 12 4.26 3.91 15.48
CA LYS A 12 4.16 4.67 16.74
C LYS A 12 2.74 5.21 16.96
N SER A 13 1.98 5.39 15.89
CA SER A 13 0.59 5.81 15.90
C SER A 13 -0.32 4.72 16.47
N SER A 14 -1.52 5.11 16.93
CA SER A 14 -2.52 4.17 17.41
C SER A 14 -3.20 3.45 16.24
N PRO A 15 -3.71 2.21 16.43
CA PRO A 15 -4.31 1.46 15.32
C PRO A 15 -5.45 2.20 14.63
N GLY A 16 -6.30 2.87 15.41
CA GLY A 16 -7.42 3.65 14.89
C GLY A 16 -6.97 4.78 13.97
N LYS A 17 -5.96 5.57 14.39
CA LYS A 17 -5.43 6.67 13.57
C LYS A 17 -4.87 6.18 12.23
N PHE A 18 -4.16 5.05 12.25
CA PHE A 18 -3.61 4.48 11.02
C PHE A 18 -4.70 3.88 10.13
N LEU A 19 -5.63 3.11 10.68
CA LEU A 19 -6.76 2.53 9.93
C LEU A 19 -7.65 3.61 9.31
N ASP A 20 -7.89 4.71 10.02
CA ASP A 20 -8.68 5.83 9.53
C ASP A 20 -8.07 6.45 8.26
N MET A 21 -6.76 6.35 8.02
CA MET A 21 -6.14 6.81 6.77
C MET A 21 -6.55 5.98 5.55
N PHE A 22 -6.90 4.72 5.77
CA PHE A 22 -7.30 3.78 4.73
C PHE A 22 -8.82 3.63 4.63
N ILE A 23 -9.60 4.45 5.35
CA ILE A 23 -11.06 4.39 5.35
C ILE A 23 -11.62 5.79 5.06
N GLY A 24 -12.64 5.88 4.20
CA GLY A 24 -13.33 7.13 3.97
C GLY A 24 -12.50 8.19 3.23
N LYS A 25 -12.71 9.46 3.56
CA LYS A 25 -12.19 10.59 2.76
C LYS A 25 -10.67 10.81 2.93
N GLN A 26 -10.08 10.31 4.01
CA GLN A 26 -8.64 10.46 4.28
C GLN A 26 -7.76 9.76 3.23
N GLN A 27 -8.30 8.79 2.49
CA GLN A 27 -7.58 8.13 1.40
C GLN A 27 -7.11 9.10 0.30
N PHE A 28 -7.81 10.22 0.08
CA PHE A 28 -7.35 11.28 -0.85
C PHE A 28 -6.18 12.09 -0.30
N GLU A 29 -6.00 12.13 1.03
CA GLU A 29 -4.88 12.80 1.67
C GLU A 29 -3.62 11.93 1.66
N VAL A 30 -3.78 10.61 1.61
CA VAL A 30 -2.65 9.67 1.54
C VAL A 30 -1.72 9.96 0.36
N SER A 31 -2.26 10.33 -0.83
CA SER A 31 -1.42 10.73 -1.97
C SER A 31 -0.68 12.05 -1.75
N SER A 32 -1.18 12.90 -0.85
CA SER A 32 -0.50 14.14 -0.45
C SER A 32 0.54 13.89 0.65
N ILE A 33 0.33 12.89 1.49
CA ILE A 33 1.29 12.45 2.52
C ILE A 33 2.50 11.78 1.89
N CYS A 34 2.27 10.88 0.92
CA CYS A 34 3.31 10.07 0.30
C CYS A 34 3.31 10.15 -1.25
N PRO A 35 3.45 11.34 -1.85
CA PRO A 35 3.31 11.55 -3.30
C PRO A 35 4.36 10.80 -4.14
N SER A 36 5.50 10.46 -3.53
CA SER A 36 6.56 9.66 -4.14
C SER A 36 6.14 8.22 -4.41
N TYR A 37 5.15 7.72 -3.66
CA TYR A 37 4.69 6.34 -3.67
C TYR A 37 3.26 6.22 -4.18
N ILE A 38 2.38 7.10 -3.72
CA ILE A 38 0.97 7.15 -4.08
C ILE A 38 0.72 8.46 -4.82
N GLN A 39 0.48 8.35 -6.12
CA GLN A 39 0.25 9.50 -6.99
C GLN A 39 -1.20 9.99 -6.94
N GLY A 40 -2.13 9.14 -6.51
CA GLY A 40 -3.51 9.53 -6.40
C GLY A 40 -4.43 8.38 -5.99
N CYS A 41 -5.59 8.76 -5.50
CA CYS A 41 -6.68 7.88 -5.13
C CYS A 41 -7.94 8.38 -5.86
N GLU A 42 -8.63 7.50 -6.59
CA GLU A 42 -9.85 7.84 -7.32
C GLU A 42 -10.97 6.86 -6.96
N LEU A 43 -12.14 7.41 -6.62
CA LEU A 43 -13.35 6.62 -6.43
C LEU A 43 -13.91 6.24 -7.81
N ARG A 44 -13.97 4.94 -8.11
CA ARG A 44 -14.52 4.40 -9.36
C ARG A 44 -16.02 4.15 -9.24
N GLU A 45 -16.45 3.50 -8.15
CA GLU A 45 -17.86 3.14 -7.91
C GLU A 45 -18.24 3.32 -6.43
N GLY A 46 -19.52 3.58 -6.17
CA GLY A 46 -20.08 3.73 -4.82
C GLY A 46 -19.86 5.11 -4.19
N GLU A 47 -19.94 5.18 -2.87
CA GLU A 47 -19.65 6.38 -2.08
C GLU A 47 -18.45 6.14 -1.17
N MET A 48 -17.52 7.09 -1.14
CA MET A 48 -16.27 6.97 -0.39
C MET A 48 -16.48 6.58 1.08
N GLY A 49 -15.87 5.48 1.52
CA GLY A 49 -15.97 5.00 2.90
C GLY A 49 -17.23 4.18 3.21
N GLN A 50 -18.09 3.93 2.22
CA GLN A 50 -19.21 3.01 2.37
C GLN A 50 -18.87 1.60 1.84
N VAL A 51 -19.53 0.59 2.42
CA VAL A 51 -19.45 -0.80 1.93
C VAL A 51 -19.95 -0.85 0.50
N GLY A 52 -19.16 -1.44 -0.40
CA GLY A 52 -19.44 -1.47 -1.84
C GLY A 52 -18.78 -0.35 -2.64
N SER A 53 -17.97 0.51 -2.01
CA SER A 53 -17.13 1.46 -2.73
C SER A 53 -15.92 0.76 -3.39
N ILE A 54 -15.63 1.13 -4.63
CA ILE A 54 -14.45 0.69 -5.36
C ILE A 54 -13.54 1.90 -5.51
N VAL A 55 -12.40 1.85 -4.82
CA VAL A 55 -11.38 2.89 -4.87
C VAL A 55 -10.16 2.36 -5.61
N VAL A 56 -9.71 3.11 -6.60
CA VAL A 56 -8.53 2.79 -7.40
C VAL A 56 -7.38 3.67 -6.96
N TRP A 57 -6.30 3.01 -6.54
CA TRP A 57 -5.08 3.67 -6.13
C TRP A 57 -4.09 3.67 -7.29
N ARG A 58 -3.57 4.85 -7.63
CA ARG A 58 -2.41 4.99 -8.50
C ARG A 58 -1.17 5.07 -7.65
N TYR A 59 -0.39 4.00 -7.67
CA TYR A 59 0.87 3.91 -6.95
C TYR A 59 2.02 3.62 -7.90
N VAL A 60 3.20 4.10 -7.53
CA VAL A 60 4.46 3.77 -8.18
C VAL A 60 5.22 2.87 -7.22
N HIS A 61 5.44 1.63 -7.63
CA HIS A 61 6.33 0.73 -6.93
C HIS A 61 7.41 0.23 -7.90
N GLY A 62 8.67 0.29 -7.47
CA GLY A 62 9.82 -0.10 -8.29
C GLY A 62 10.43 1.05 -9.09
N LYS A 63 11.38 1.77 -8.48
CA LYS A 63 12.52 2.32 -9.25
C LYS A 63 13.48 1.18 -9.58
N TRP A 64 13.06 0.24 -10.40
CA TRP A 64 13.98 -0.63 -11.12
C TRP A 64 13.65 -0.55 -12.59
N GLY A 65 14.12 0.54 -13.20
CA GLY A 65 14.31 0.64 -14.63
C GLY A 65 15.42 -0.32 -15.04
N GLY A 66 15.11 -1.61 -15.11
CA GLY A 66 15.79 -2.48 -16.05
C GLY A 66 15.26 -2.10 -17.42
N LYS A 67 15.91 -1.14 -18.10
CA LYS A 67 15.73 -0.98 -19.54
C LYS A 67 16.05 -2.33 -20.18
N ASN A 68 15.07 -2.94 -20.82
CA ASN A 68 15.39 -3.93 -21.83
C ASN A 68 16.01 -3.19 -23.04
N ASP A 69 16.75 -3.91 -23.87
CA ASP A 69 17.46 -3.36 -25.04
C ASP A 69 16.52 -2.67 -26.06
N ASN A 70 15.21 -2.81 -25.88
CA ASN A 70 14.17 -2.23 -26.71
C ASN A 70 13.55 -0.93 -26.14
N GLY A 71 13.97 -0.49 -24.94
CA GLY A 71 13.49 0.75 -24.31
C GLY A 71 12.02 0.70 -23.85
N ASP A 72 11.43 -0.49 -23.71
CA ASP A 72 10.04 -0.66 -23.29
C ASP A 72 9.99 -0.89 -21.77
N ASP A 73 9.60 0.15 -21.03
CA ASP A 73 9.37 0.14 -19.59
C ASP A 73 8.12 -0.71 -19.24
N ARG A 74 8.25 -2.04 -19.26
CA ARG A 74 7.14 -2.97 -18.93
C ARG A 74 6.77 -3.03 -17.44
N LEU A 75 7.21 -2.07 -16.62
CA LEU A 75 6.91 -2.05 -15.19
C LEU A 75 5.92 -0.95 -14.77
N ASN A 76 5.07 -0.49 -15.69
CA ASN A 76 3.82 0.17 -15.31
C ASN A 76 2.67 -0.86 -15.33
N ARG A 77 2.86 -2.02 -14.69
CA ARG A 77 1.75 -2.97 -14.55
C ARG A 77 0.81 -2.42 -13.48
N SER A 78 -0.14 -1.60 -13.91
CA SER A 78 -1.35 -1.25 -13.16
C SER A 78 -2.19 -2.51 -12.94
N GLY A 79 -1.74 -3.36 -12.02
CA GLY A 79 -2.49 -4.51 -11.54
C GLY A 79 -3.40 -4.08 -10.40
N GLU A 80 -4.67 -4.44 -10.49
CA GLU A 80 -5.58 -4.48 -9.33
C GLU A 80 -5.16 -5.68 -8.48
N GLN A 81 -4.21 -5.48 -7.56
CA GLN A 81 -3.86 -6.50 -6.58
C GLN A 81 -4.69 -6.28 -5.32
N PRO A 82 -5.59 -7.23 -4.96
CA PRO A 82 -6.28 -7.15 -3.69
C PRO A 82 -5.24 -7.31 -2.58
N GLY A 83 -5.21 -6.33 -1.69
CA GLY A 83 -4.46 -6.39 -0.45
C GLY A 83 -5.33 -5.93 0.71
N ASP A 84 -5.02 -6.45 1.88
CA ASP A 84 -5.65 -6.06 3.14
C ASP A 84 -4.58 -5.64 4.15
N VAL A 85 -4.98 -4.75 5.06
CA VAL A 85 -4.14 -4.30 6.15
C VAL A 85 -4.86 -4.55 7.46
N GLN A 86 -4.19 -5.26 8.37
CA GLN A 86 -4.67 -5.54 9.71
C GLN A 86 -3.78 -4.81 10.71
N VAL A 87 -4.37 -3.95 11.54
CA VAL A 87 -3.60 -3.16 12.51
C VAL A 87 -3.96 -3.59 13.92
N THR A 88 -2.94 -3.98 14.69
CA THR A 88 -3.09 -4.43 16.08
C THR A 88 -2.35 -3.50 17.03
N SER A 89 -2.86 -3.31 18.24
CA SER A 89 -2.13 -2.58 19.29
C SER A 89 -0.97 -3.42 19.80
N LYS A 90 0.15 -2.77 20.15
CA LYS A 90 1.21 -3.45 20.90
C LYS A 90 0.77 -3.67 22.35
N GLU A 91 0.79 -4.92 22.81
CA GLU A 91 0.41 -5.25 24.18
C GLU A 91 1.49 -4.73 25.15
N GLY A 92 1.14 -3.72 25.96
CA GLY A 92 2.03 -3.13 26.96
C GLY A 92 2.98 -2.02 26.46
N ASP A 93 2.86 -1.57 25.21
CA ASP A 93 3.71 -0.52 24.63
C ASP A 93 2.88 0.59 23.93
N VAL A 94 3.47 1.76 23.70
CA VAL A 94 2.83 2.87 22.98
C VAL A 94 3.10 2.70 21.49
N GLY A 95 2.15 2.10 20.78
CA GLY A 95 2.21 1.97 19.33
C GLY A 95 1.28 0.90 18.78
N SER A 96 1.43 0.64 17.48
CA SER A 96 0.67 -0.36 16.76
C SER A 96 1.54 -1.15 15.79
N VAL A 97 0.98 -2.24 15.26
CA VAL A 97 1.62 -3.10 14.28
C VAL A 97 0.66 -3.29 13.12
N ALA A 98 1.05 -2.85 11.92
CA ALA A 98 0.32 -3.05 10.69
C ALA A 98 0.84 -4.28 9.95
N HIS A 99 -0.02 -5.27 9.76
CA HIS A 99 0.21 -6.45 8.95
C HIS A 99 -0.42 -6.24 7.58
N TRP A 100 0.40 -6.24 6.54
CA TRP A 100 -0.02 -6.12 5.15
C TRP A 100 -0.05 -7.48 4.50
N HIS A 101 -1.14 -7.80 3.81
CA HIS A 101 -1.27 -8.97 2.96
C HIS A 101 -1.55 -8.53 1.53
N PHE A 102 -0.80 -9.05 0.57
CA PHE A 102 -0.98 -8.82 -0.85
C PHE A 102 -1.16 -10.16 -1.56
N GLN A 103 -2.19 -10.28 -2.39
CA GLN A 103 -2.37 -11.45 -3.24
C GLN A 103 -1.90 -11.15 -4.67
N TYR A 104 -1.00 -11.99 -5.18
CA TYR A 104 -0.50 -11.85 -6.54
C TYR A 104 -0.47 -13.17 -7.30
N VAL A 105 -0.57 -13.04 -8.63
CA VAL A 105 -0.37 -14.16 -9.56
C VAL A 105 0.77 -13.78 -10.49
N LYS A 106 1.81 -14.61 -10.51
CA LYS A 106 2.88 -14.47 -11.50
C LYS A 106 2.32 -14.81 -12.88
N ILE A 107 2.56 -13.93 -13.85
CA ILE A 107 2.22 -14.21 -15.25
C ILE A 107 3.13 -15.32 -15.81
N ASN A 108 4.33 -15.48 -15.25
CA ASN A 108 5.27 -16.57 -15.57
C ASN A 108 6.20 -16.83 -14.37
N GLU A 109 6.63 -18.07 -14.15
CA GLU A 109 7.56 -18.48 -13.09
C GLU A 109 8.92 -17.78 -13.16
N LYS A 110 9.33 -17.33 -14.36
CA LYS A 110 10.57 -16.56 -14.55
C LYS A 110 10.49 -15.12 -14.03
N VAL A 111 9.30 -14.63 -13.69
CA VAL A 111 9.12 -13.30 -13.11
C VAL A 111 9.52 -13.35 -11.63
N ALA A 112 10.43 -12.45 -11.24
CA ALA A 112 10.85 -12.30 -9.85
C ALA A 112 9.64 -12.03 -8.95
N ASP A 113 9.73 -12.46 -7.69
CA ASP A 113 8.72 -12.13 -6.70
C ASP A 113 8.62 -10.61 -6.53
N PRO A 114 7.40 -10.08 -6.34
CA PRO A 114 7.20 -8.65 -6.20
C PRO A 114 7.55 -8.18 -4.79
N GLU A 115 8.74 -8.53 -4.28
CA GLU A 115 9.24 -8.10 -2.96
C GLU A 115 9.27 -6.57 -2.82
N SER A 116 9.35 -5.85 -3.95
CA SER A 116 9.19 -4.40 -4.00
C SER A 116 7.83 -3.90 -3.48
N LEU A 117 6.77 -4.72 -3.50
CA LEU A 117 5.49 -4.41 -2.87
C LEU A 117 5.58 -4.40 -1.34
N LEU A 118 6.40 -5.30 -0.76
CA LEU A 118 6.65 -5.28 0.68
C LEU A 118 7.38 -4.00 1.08
N GLN A 119 8.39 -3.61 0.29
CA GLN A 119 9.11 -2.36 0.53
C GLN A 119 8.19 -1.14 0.38
N PHE A 120 7.35 -1.10 -0.66
CA PHE A 120 6.34 -0.07 -0.83
C PHE A 120 5.40 0.04 0.39
N ALA A 121 4.88 -1.09 0.89
CA ALA A 121 4.01 -1.11 2.06
C ALA A 121 4.72 -0.59 3.32
N VAL A 122 5.99 -0.94 3.52
CA VAL A 122 6.82 -0.44 4.62
C VAL A 122 7.03 1.07 4.51
N GLU A 123 7.37 1.58 3.34
CA GLU A 123 7.67 2.99 3.11
C GLU A 123 6.41 3.87 3.27
N VAL A 124 5.30 3.49 2.64
CA VAL A 124 4.00 4.16 2.80
C VAL A 124 3.56 4.17 4.26
N SER A 125 3.65 3.03 4.94
CA SER A 125 3.26 2.92 6.35
C SER A 125 4.09 3.85 7.25
N LYS A 126 5.40 3.97 6.99
CA LYS A 126 6.29 4.85 7.76
C LYS A 126 6.01 6.33 7.50
N GLU A 127 5.72 6.72 6.26
CA GLU A 127 5.38 8.13 5.96
C GLU A 127 4.05 8.53 6.59
N ILE A 128 3.05 7.65 6.53
CA ILE A 128 1.76 7.85 7.21
C ILE A 128 1.96 7.91 8.73
N ASP A 129 2.73 6.98 9.32
CA ASP A 129 3.00 6.98 10.76
C ASP A 129 3.72 8.26 11.21
N ALA A 130 4.71 8.71 10.45
CA ALA A 130 5.42 9.95 10.71
C ALA A 130 4.46 11.16 10.64
N HIS A 131 3.55 11.19 9.67
CA HIS A 131 2.53 12.24 9.56
C HIS A 131 1.59 12.23 10.76
N LEU A 132 1.08 11.06 11.16
CA LEU A 132 0.14 10.88 12.28
C LEU A 132 0.77 11.12 13.65
N PHE A 133 2.09 10.94 13.78
CA PHE A 133 2.85 11.16 15.01
C PHE A 133 3.38 12.58 15.14
N SER A 134 3.35 13.40 14.08
CA SER A 134 3.98 14.73 14.07
C SER A 134 3.19 15.84 14.80
N TRP A 135 2.14 15.53 15.56
CA TRP A 135 1.23 16.52 16.18
C TRP A 135 0.84 16.15 17.62
#